data_AF-A0A1V2PT47-F1
#
_entry.id   AF-A0A1V2PT47-F1
#
_cell.length_a   1.000
_cell.length_b   1.000
_cell.length_c   1.000
_cell.angle_alpha   90.00
_cell.angle_beta   90.00
_cell.angle_gamma   90.00
#
_symmetry.space_group_name_H-M   'P 1'
#
loop_
_entity.id
_entity.type
_entity.pdbx_description
1 polymer ?
#
loop_
_entity_poly.entity_id
_entity_poly.type
_entity_poly.pdbx_seq_one_letter_code
_entity_poly.pdbx_strand_id
1 'polypeptide(L)'
;MLVSVPGAMSGVLRGVNDRRDQTGFAGRLRDMDDRTWTITGSFDPGAPDWHYLPVDVPDGVREIEVVYRYDKPDVAFGVKGNALDIGVFGPGERFRGWSGGARDRFTINATEATPGYVPGRIDRGEWRIVLAPYTISPQGMDFEVDVTVRFGPDGPGFQPSPAPPTAPAADRGRSWYRGDGHMHTIYSDGARTPEELVADAREAGLDFIVSTEHNTSSAHLQWGHHATEDLLILNGEEVTTRAGHWPAWNLPAGKWIDWRYRDPRELAKVVDEVHECGGLVVAAHPFGPCIGCTWEFGYESADLVEVWNGTWTLDDEATVIAWDSLLRAGRWIPAVGNSDSHGHHDRIGLPHNVVLADGLTGPQLMQGFAKGYNWIAESSAVRLEFTATAGGTTATIGERLLAEPGAPITIEVKASGAPDTHIRILDHHGPQWGGYVPAEGAEVRWTTQSRYSKWVRVEIRREQPTPTTRDTMVALTNPIFFR
;
A
#
# COMPACT_ATOMS: atom_id res chain seq x y z
N MET A 1 28.21 23.38 -30.35
CA MET A 1 28.31 24.74 -29.79
C MET A 1 27.90 24.61 -28.33
N LEU A 2 28.86 24.66 -27.41
CA LEU A 2 28.61 24.56 -25.98
C LEU A 2 27.78 25.77 -25.54
N VAL A 3 26.70 25.53 -24.80
CA VAL A 3 26.01 26.56 -24.01
C VAL A 3 25.93 26.04 -22.57
N SER A 4 26.69 26.71 -21.72
CA SER A 4 26.75 26.55 -20.26
C SER A 4 25.46 27.02 -19.60
N VAL A 5 24.99 26.30 -18.58
CA VAL A 5 24.03 26.81 -17.59
C VAL A 5 24.76 26.98 -16.25
N PRO A 6 24.63 28.12 -15.55
CA PRO A 6 25.44 28.43 -14.37
C PRO A 6 24.77 28.05 -13.04
N GLY A 7 25.61 27.66 -12.07
CA GLY A 7 25.46 28.03 -10.66
C GLY A 7 24.65 27.10 -9.77
N ALA A 8 25.26 26.01 -9.31
CA ALA A 8 24.85 25.35 -8.06
C ALA A 8 25.14 26.29 -6.88
N MET A 9 24.10 26.71 -6.16
CA MET A 9 24.27 27.38 -4.87
C MET A 9 24.67 26.33 -3.84
N SER A 10 25.89 26.48 -3.30
CA SER A 10 26.37 25.70 -2.16
C SER A 10 25.61 26.13 -0.89
N GLY A 11 24.76 25.25 -0.37
CA GLY A 11 24.35 25.32 1.04
C GLY A 11 25.58 25.09 1.92
N VAL A 12 25.86 26.04 2.81
CA VAL A 12 27.02 26.03 3.70
C VAL A 12 26.68 25.18 4.93
N LEU A 13 27.20 23.94 4.99
CA LEU A 13 27.26 23.12 6.18
C LEU A 13 28.21 23.74 7.23
N ARG A 14 27.78 23.82 8.49
CA ARG A 14 28.68 24.07 9.63
C ARG A 14 29.09 22.75 10.28
N GLY A 15 30.36 22.37 10.08
CA GLY A 15 31.20 21.59 11.00
C GLY A 15 30.72 20.22 11.47
N VAL A 16 31.02 19.17 10.70
CA VAL A 16 31.12 17.79 11.22
C VAL A 16 32.39 17.70 12.09
N ASN A 17 32.25 17.42 13.38
CA ASN A 17 33.39 17.27 14.29
C ASN A 17 33.69 15.78 14.47
N ASP A 18 34.61 15.26 13.64
CA ASP A 18 35.05 13.87 13.65
C ASP A 18 36.25 13.71 14.61
N ARG A 19 36.03 13.14 15.81
CA ARG A 19 37.11 12.74 16.71
C ARG A 19 37.42 11.26 16.49
N ARG A 20 38.48 10.98 15.74
CA ARG A 20 39.07 9.64 15.57
C ARG A 20 40.23 9.45 16.53
N ASP A 21 40.14 8.44 17.40
CA ASP A 21 41.32 7.86 18.04
C ASP A 21 41.59 6.49 17.40
N GLN A 22 42.73 6.36 16.72
CA GLN A 22 43.18 5.11 16.11
C GLN A 22 44.36 4.54 16.91
N THR A 23 44.19 3.35 17.47
CA THR A 23 45.32 2.45 17.80
C THR A 23 44.97 1.02 17.37
N GLY A 24 45.95 0.30 16.83
CA GLY A 24 45.76 -0.94 16.09
C GLY A 24 46.28 -2.22 16.75
N PHE A 25 45.90 -3.31 16.07
CA PHE A 25 46.45 -4.67 16.00
C PHE A 25 46.11 -5.74 17.05
N ALA A 26 45.41 -6.76 16.53
CA ALA A 26 45.50 -8.21 16.78
C ALA A 26 45.27 -8.72 18.22
N GLY A 27 43.99 -8.87 18.58
CA GLY A 27 43.52 -9.60 19.77
C GLY A 27 42.48 -10.66 19.41
N ARG A 28 42.52 -11.81 20.08
CA ARG A 28 41.59 -12.94 19.91
C ARG A 28 40.13 -12.48 20.07
N LEU A 29 39.24 -13.04 19.25
CA LEU A 29 37.76 -12.85 19.17
C LEU A 29 36.95 -13.04 20.48
N ARG A 30 37.58 -13.06 21.66
CA ARG A 30 36.90 -13.42 22.93
C ARG A 30 36.59 -12.27 23.87
N ASP A 31 37.09 -11.06 23.66
CA ASP A 31 36.71 -9.87 24.44
C ASP A 31 36.92 -8.61 23.58
N MET A 32 36.02 -8.33 22.63
CA MET A 32 35.92 -6.97 22.08
C MET A 32 34.71 -6.31 22.72
N ASP A 33 34.94 -5.23 23.46
CA ASP A 33 33.89 -4.40 24.02
C ASP A 33 32.98 -3.89 22.89
N ASP A 34 31.69 -3.76 23.19
CA ASP A 34 30.73 -3.10 22.30
C ASP A 34 31.25 -1.70 21.93
N ARG A 35 31.03 -1.29 20.69
CA ARG A 35 31.45 0.04 20.21
C ARG A 35 30.24 0.85 19.82
N THR A 36 30.21 2.11 20.23
CA THR A 36 29.17 3.06 19.86
C THR A 36 29.79 4.28 19.18
N TRP A 37 29.21 4.67 18.05
CA TRP A 37 29.46 5.95 17.39
C TRP A 37 28.25 6.85 17.55
N THR A 38 28.45 8.07 18.04
CA THR A 38 27.41 9.11 18.08
C THR A 38 27.66 10.10 16.96
N ILE A 39 26.70 10.23 16.06
CA ILE A 39 26.75 11.11 14.89
C ILE A 39 25.70 12.21 15.10
N THR A 40 26.12 13.46 15.08
CA THR A 40 25.22 14.61 15.21
C THR A 40 25.22 15.44 13.93
N GLY A 41 24.12 16.13 13.67
CA GLY A 41 23.99 17.02 12.53
C GLY A 41 22.72 17.84 12.58
N SER A 42 22.48 18.61 11.52
CA SER A 42 21.26 19.39 11.37
C SER A 42 20.79 19.43 9.91
N PHE A 43 19.49 19.60 9.72
CA PHE A 43 18.86 19.83 8.43
C PHE A 43 18.15 21.18 8.40
N ASP A 44 18.46 21.97 7.36
CA ASP A 44 17.70 23.17 7.03
C ASP A 44 16.48 22.82 6.16
N PRO A 45 15.41 23.64 6.16
CA PRO A 45 14.31 23.49 5.22
C PRO A 45 14.81 23.40 3.76
N GLY A 46 14.34 22.39 3.03
CA GLY A 46 14.82 22.08 1.67
C GLY A 46 16.00 21.11 1.62
N ALA A 47 16.33 20.45 2.74
CA ALA A 47 17.29 19.35 2.75
C ALA A 47 16.92 18.24 1.74
N PRO A 48 17.91 17.44 1.30
CA PRO A 48 17.67 16.27 0.45
C PRO A 48 16.68 15.29 1.07
N ASP A 49 15.98 14.55 0.21
CA ASP A 49 15.00 13.54 0.66
C ASP A 49 15.61 12.41 1.45
N TRP A 50 16.85 12.03 1.11
CA TRP A 50 17.60 10.97 1.79
C TRP A 50 19.02 11.46 2.07
N HIS A 51 19.45 11.29 3.31
CA HIS A 51 20.79 11.57 3.77
C HIS A 51 21.40 10.28 4.33
N TYR A 52 22.63 9.97 3.93
CA TYR A 52 23.29 8.72 4.27
C TYR A 52 24.44 8.97 5.24
N LEU A 53 24.40 8.30 6.38
CA LEU A 53 25.47 8.29 7.38
C LEU A 53 26.29 7.00 7.20
N PRO A 54 27.51 7.05 6.64
CA PRO A 54 28.35 5.87 6.49
C PRO A 54 28.91 5.44 7.84
N VAL A 55 28.92 4.13 8.09
CA VAL A 55 29.48 3.50 9.30
C VAL A 55 30.33 2.30 8.87
N ASP A 56 31.62 2.35 9.21
CA ASP A 56 32.55 1.25 8.95
C ASP A 56 32.37 0.14 10.00
N VAL A 57 31.63 -0.91 9.64
CA VAL A 57 31.37 -2.06 10.51
C VAL A 57 32.53 -3.06 10.39
N PRO A 58 33.25 -3.35 11.49
CA PRO A 58 34.37 -4.30 11.48
C PRO A 58 33.91 -5.76 11.42
N ASP A 59 34.86 -6.66 11.24
CA ASP A 59 34.61 -8.11 11.29
C ASP A 59 34.29 -8.58 12.73
N GLY A 60 33.50 -9.65 12.85
CA GLY A 60 33.12 -10.26 14.13
C GLY A 60 31.98 -9.56 14.89
N VAL A 61 31.27 -8.63 14.25
CA VAL A 61 30.03 -8.04 14.78
C VAL A 61 28.89 -9.04 14.64
N ARG A 62 28.16 -9.29 15.72
CA ARG A 62 26.97 -10.15 15.74
C ARG A 62 25.66 -9.38 15.64
N GLU A 63 25.67 -8.10 16.01
CA GLU A 63 24.47 -7.25 16.04
C GLU A 63 24.82 -5.78 15.80
N ILE A 64 23.96 -5.09 15.06
CA ILE A 64 23.92 -3.63 14.94
C ILE A 64 22.64 -3.15 15.63
N GLU A 65 22.78 -2.16 16.51
CA GLU A 65 21.69 -1.37 17.08
C GLU A 65 21.87 0.09 16.66
N VAL A 66 20.77 0.71 16.24
CA VAL A 66 20.76 2.14 15.91
C VAL A 66 19.64 2.80 16.70
N VAL A 67 19.94 3.92 17.33
CA VAL A 67 18.97 4.77 18.02
C VAL A 67 19.14 6.18 17.47
N TYR A 68 18.05 6.83 17.09
CA TYR A 68 18.09 8.24 16.66
C TYR A 68 17.22 9.14 17.54
N ARG A 69 17.58 10.41 17.57
CA ARG A 69 16.85 11.48 18.25
C ARG A 69 16.91 12.70 17.37
N TYR A 70 15.84 13.47 17.36
CA TYR A 70 15.80 14.77 16.70
C TYR A 70 14.85 15.69 17.44
N ASP A 71 15.04 16.99 17.26
CA ASP A 71 14.21 18.00 17.91
C ASP A 71 12.79 18.05 17.34
N LYS A 72 11.83 18.30 18.22
CA LYS A 72 10.40 18.43 17.88
C LYS A 72 9.88 19.75 18.44
N PRO A 73 10.26 20.90 17.85
CA PRO A 73 9.88 22.20 18.38
C PRO A 73 8.37 22.43 18.26
N ASP A 74 7.82 23.23 19.18
CA ASP A 74 6.46 23.74 19.02
C ASP A 74 6.38 24.66 17.79
N VAL A 75 5.39 24.41 16.94
CA VAL A 75 5.14 25.18 15.73
C VAL A 75 3.76 25.81 15.75
N ALA A 76 3.61 26.95 15.06
CA ALA A 76 2.32 27.62 14.94
C ALA A 76 1.30 26.75 14.20
N PHE A 77 0.01 26.97 14.45
CA PHE A 77 -1.07 26.28 13.75
C PHE A 77 -0.90 26.39 12.22
N GLY A 78 -0.97 25.26 11.53
CA GLY A 78 -0.79 25.16 10.07
C GLY A 78 0.65 25.01 9.60
N VAL A 79 1.65 25.15 10.49
CA VAL A 79 3.06 24.88 10.18
C VAL A 79 3.37 23.41 10.50
N LYS A 80 4.13 22.73 9.64
CA LYS A 80 4.56 21.36 9.87
C LYS A 80 5.74 21.33 10.86
N GLY A 81 5.67 20.42 11.82
CA GLY A 81 6.78 20.11 12.72
C GLY A 81 7.86 19.26 12.05
N ASN A 82 8.85 18.84 12.83
CA ASN A 82 9.90 17.94 12.37
C ASN A 82 9.41 16.49 12.34
N ALA A 83 9.67 15.80 11.23
CA ALA A 83 9.52 14.36 11.08
C ALA A 83 10.74 13.84 10.31
N LEU A 84 11.41 12.83 10.87
CA LEU A 84 12.60 12.23 10.31
C LEU A 84 12.35 10.73 10.23
N ASP A 85 12.52 10.14 9.06
CA ASP A 85 12.41 8.70 8.88
C ASP A 85 13.79 8.06 8.96
N ILE A 86 13.82 6.77 9.32
CA ILE A 86 15.05 6.00 9.45
C ILE A 86 14.99 4.64 8.75
N GLY A 87 16.12 4.25 8.17
CA GLY A 87 16.36 2.90 7.67
C GLY A 87 17.84 2.64 7.46
N VAL A 88 18.19 1.54 6.79
CA VAL A 88 19.58 1.12 6.64
C VAL A 88 19.85 0.27 5.41
N PHE A 89 21.00 0.54 4.78
CA PHE A 89 21.62 -0.32 3.78
C PHE A 89 22.90 -0.94 4.33
N GLY A 90 23.10 -2.23 4.08
CA GLY A 90 24.35 -2.91 4.31
C GLY A 90 25.35 -2.73 3.16
N PRO A 91 26.51 -3.41 3.24
CA PRO A 91 27.55 -3.32 2.23
C PRO A 91 27.03 -3.65 0.82
N GLY A 92 27.49 -2.88 -0.17
CA GLY A 92 27.06 -3.04 -1.56
C GLY A 92 25.63 -2.58 -1.84
N GLU A 93 25.12 -1.62 -1.06
CA GLU A 93 23.77 -1.05 -1.19
C GLU A 93 22.64 -2.07 -1.04
N ARG A 94 22.90 -3.14 -0.28
CA ARG A 94 21.88 -4.13 0.06
C ARG A 94 20.89 -3.53 1.04
N PHE A 95 19.61 -3.49 0.69
CA PHE A 95 18.56 -3.07 1.63
C PHE A 95 18.53 -3.97 2.87
N ARG A 96 18.44 -3.36 4.05
CA ARG A 96 18.41 -4.07 5.33
C ARG A 96 17.24 -3.66 6.22
N GLY A 97 16.45 -2.66 5.83
CA GLY A 97 15.20 -2.32 6.48
C GLY A 97 14.86 -0.84 6.48
N TRP A 98 13.60 -0.58 6.82
CA TRP A 98 13.02 0.74 6.88
C TRP A 98 11.98 0.78 8.00
N SER A 99 11.98 1.86 8.80
CA SER A 99 10.95 2.13 9.82
C SER A 99 9.99 3.24 9.41
N GLY A 100 10.31 4.02 8.38
CA GLY A 100 9.75 5.36 8.26
C GLY A 100 9.99 6.15 9.55
N GLY A 101 8.98 6.90 9.99
CA GLY A 101 8.95 7.59 11.28
C GLY A 101 8.37 6.75 12.43
N ALA A 102 8.05 5.47 12.21
CA ALA A 102 7.32 4.65 13.19
C ALA A 102 8.15 4.26 14.42
N ARG A 103 9.48 4.33 14.33
CA ARG A 103 10.40 3.84 15.39
C ARG A 103 11.51 4.83 15.69
N ASP A 104 12.00 4.77 16.94
CA ASP A 104 13.17 5.51 17.40
C ASP A 104 14.48 4.71 17.43
N ARG A 105 14.36 3.42 17.13
CA ARG A 105 15.48 2.49 17.14
C ARG A 105 15.18 1.27 16.29
N PHE A 106 16.26 0.57 15.92
CA PHE A 106 16.18 -0.77 15.38
C PHE A 106 17.42 -1.59 15.74
N THR A 107 17.26 -2.90 15.70
CA THR A 107 18.33 -3.89 15.84
C THR A 107 18.28 -4.88 14.68
N ILE A 108 19.46 -5.36 14.28
CA ILE A 108 19.61 -6.43 13.29
C ILE A 108 20.71 -7.38 13.76
N ASN A 109 20.41 -8.67 13.76
CA ASN A 109 21.41 -9.72 13.97
C ASN A 109 21.14 -10.93 13.05
N ALA A 110 21.94 -11.98 13.18
CA ALA A 110 21.83 -13.19 12.36
C ALA A 110 20.49 -13.94 12.50
N THR A 111 19.83 -13.82 13.65
CA THR A 111 18.64 -14.59 14.04
C THR A 111 17.35 -13.82 13.79
N GLU A 112 17.34 -12.54 14.16
CA GLU A 112 16.15 -11.70 14.19
C GLU A 112 16.51 -10.24 13.91
N ALA A 113 15.48 -9.43 13.70
CA ALA A 113 15.59 -7.99 13.54
C ALA A 113 14.32 -7.32 14.06
N THR A 114 14.41 -6.03 14.35
CA THR A 114 13.22 -5.20 14.59
C THR A 114 12.26 -5.31 13.40
N PRO A 115 10.93 -5.45 13.61
CA PRO A 115 9.95 -5.40 12.53
C PRO A 115 10.15 -4.17 11.62
N GLY A 116 10.15 -4.39 10.31
CA GLY A 116 10.58 -3.43 9.29
C GLY A 116 11.98 -3.68 8.73
N TYR A 117 12.78 -4.53 9.41
CA TYR A 117 14.15 -4.86 9.03
C TYR A 117 14.32 -6.33 8.70
N VAL A 118 15.31 -6.62 7.85
CA VAL A 118 15.60 -7.97 7.36
C VAL A 118 16.69 -8.61 8.24
N PRO A 119 16.37 -9.68 8.98
CA PRO A 119 17.35 -10.44 9.75
C PRO A 119 18.45 -11.01 8.86
N GLY A 120 19.64 -11.18 9.43
CA GLY A 120 20.76 -11.79 8.74
C GLY A 120 22.10 -11.36 9.32
N ARG A 121 23.14 -12.13 8.99
CA ARG A 121 24.49 -11.88 9.49
C ARG A 121 24.93 -10.44 9.22
N ILE A 122 25.74 -9.91 10.13
CA ILE A 122 26.30 -8.57 10.00
C ILE A 122 27.62 -8.68 9.25
N ASP A 123 27.56 -8.34 7.97
CA ASP A 123 28.75 -8.33 7.11
C ASP A 123 29.65 -7.13 7.45
N ARG A 124 30.95 -7.36 7.47
CA ARG A 124 31.93 -6.27 7.55
C ARG A 124 31.83 -5.35 6.33
N GLY A 125 32.11 -4.06 6.51
CA GLY A 125 32.15 -3.07 5.45
C GLY A 125 31.39 -1.79 5.78
N GLU A 126 31.24 -0.92 4.78
CA GLU A 126 30.46 0.31 4.91
C GLU A 126 28.97 -0.02 4.94
N TRP A 127 28.34 0.25 6.08
CA TRP A 127 26.90 0.34 6.22
C TRP A 127 26.47 1.79 6.07
N ARG A 128 25.23 2.03 5.63
CA ARG A 128 24.68 3.39 5.48
C ARG A 128 23.36 3.49 6.22
N ILE A 129 23.36 4.22 7.34
CA ILE A 129 22.12 4.62 8.00
C ILE A 129 21.47 5.70 7.12
N VAL A 130 20.20 5.50 6.78
CA VAL A 130 19.43 6.44 5.97
C VAL A 130 18.59 7.27 6.90
N LEU A 131 18.74 8.58 6.80
CA LEU A 131 17.86 9.57 7.41
C LEU A 131 17.07 10.23 6.28
N ALA A 132 15.74 10.19 6.33
CA ALA A 132 14.91 10.92 5.37
C ALA A 132 14.08 11.99 6.09
N PRO A 133 14.49 13.27 6.03
CA PRO A 133 13.75 14.34 6.70
C PRO A 133 12.43 14.60 6.00
N TYR A 134 11.36 13.96 6.48
CA TYR A 134 10.04 13.96 5.87
C TYR A 134 9.38 15.33 5.91
N THR A 135 9.45 15.99 7.07
CA THR A 135 9.10 17.41 7.23
C THR A 135 10.14 18.11 8.09
N ILE A 136 10.47 19.35 7.75
CA ILE A 136 11.39 20.19 8.51
C ILE A 136 10.66 21.50 8.82
N SER A 137 10.60 21.83 10.11
CA SER A 137 10.06 23.08 10.61
C SER A 137 10.95 24.26 10.18
N PRO A 138 10.42 25.50 10.14
CA PRO A 138 11.22 26.69 9.77
C PRO A 138 12.49 26.90 10.62
N GLN A 139 12.54 26.35 11.84
CA GLN A 139 13.66 26.42 12.76
C GLN A 139 14.82 25.48 12.38
N GLY A 140 14.60 24.56 11.43
CA GLY A 140 15.53 23.47 11.14
C GLY A 140 15.24 22.23 11.98
N MET A 141 16.11 21.23 11.83
CA MET A 141 16.04 19.99 12.58
C MET A 141 17.42 19.51 12.99
N ASP A 142 17.73 19.57 14.29
CA ASP A 142 18.93 18.97 14.86
C ASP A 142 18.69 17.48 15.13
N PHE A 143 19.68 16.64 14.84
CA PHE A 143 19.60 15.20 15.06
C PHE A 143 20.86 14.63 15.71
N GLU A 144 20.68 13.48 16.37
CA GLU A 144 21.70 12.63 16.96
C GLU A 144 21.38 11.17 16.63
N VAL A 145 22.38 10.40 16.17
CA VAL A 145 22.27 8.98 15.87
C VAL A 145 23.37 8.23 16.59
N ASP A 146 22.98 7.33 17.48
CA ASP A 146 23.87 6.36 18.12
C ASP A 146 23.84 5.06 17.33
N VAL A 147 25.00 4.63 16.82
CA VAL A 147 25.17 3.33 16.17
C VAL A 147 26.05 2.46 17.07
N THR A 148 25.48 1.41 17.61
CA THR A 148 26.17 0.45 18.50
C THR A 148 26.35 -0.88 17.78
N VAL A 149 27.59 -1.36 17.73
CA VAL A 149 27.93 -2.72 17.27
C VAL A 149 28.32 -3.58 18.45
N ARG A 150 27.77 -4.79 18.49
CA ARG A 150 28.07 -5.79 19.51
C ARG A 150 28.88 -6.91 18.90
N PHE A 151 29.99 -7.27 19.53
CA PHE A 151 30.85 -8.34 19.04
C PHE A 151 30.46 -9.69 19.65
N GLY A 152 30.82 -10.76 18.95
CA GLY A 152 30.65 -12.12 19.46
C GLY A 152 30.26 -13.12 18.37
N PRO A 153 29.99 -14.37 18.76
CA PRO A 153 29.48 -15.36 17.82
C PRO A 153 28.06 -14.99 17.38
N ASP A 154 27.76 -15.27 16.11
CA ASP A 154 26.40 -15.20 15.57
C ASP A 154 25.47 -16.20 16.30
N GLY A 155 24.21 -15.81 16.45
CA GLY A 155 23.14 -16.74 16.79
C GLY A 155 22.78 -17.67 15.60
N PRO A 156 21.78 -18.55 15.76
CA PRO A 156 21.24 -19.33 14.66
C PRO A 156 20.78 -18.41 13.52
N GLY A 157 21.06 -18.80 12.27
CA GLY A 157 20.61 -18.01 11.12
C GLY A 157 19.09 -18.01 10.99
N PHE A 158 18.51 -16.84 10.73
CA PHE A 158 17.10 -16.65 10.44
C PHE A 158 16.62 -17.64 9.36
N GLN A 159 15.46 -18.25 9.59
CA GLN A 159 14.81 -19.16 8.65
C GLN A 159 13.52 -18.51 8.13
N PRO A 160 13.48 -18.06 6.86
CA PRO A 160 12.26 -17.48 6.31
C PRO A 160 11.16 -18.54 6.18
N SER A 161 9.94 -18.14 6.53
CA SER A 161 8.72 -18.89 6.38
C SER A 161 7.72 -18.03 5.60
N PRO A 162 7.82 -17.97 4.26
CA PRO A 162 6.88 -17.22 3.43
C PRO A 162 5.50 -17.91 3.41
N ALA A 163 4.44 -17.14 3.14
CA ALA A 163 3.10 -17.69 2.98
C ALA A 163 3.04 -18.75 1.85
N PRO A 164 2.27 -19.84 2.01
CA PRO A 164 1.99 -20.76 0.93
C PRO A 164 1.17 -20.04 -0.17
N PRO A 165 1.34 -20.40 -1.46
CA PRO A 165 0.66 -19.74 -2.57
C PRO A 165 -0.83 -20.12 -2.72
N THR A 166 -1.41 -20.82 -1.74
CA THR A 166 -2.75 -21.44 -1.80
C THR A 166 -3.42 -21.45 -0.44
N ALA A 167 -4.76 -21.32 -0.42
CA ALA A 167 -5.61 -21.57 0.75
C ALA A 167 -6.75 -22.54 0.36
N PRO A 168 -6.51 -23.87 0.43
CA PRO A 168 -7.36 -24.86 -0.24
C PRO A 168 -8.77 -24.99 0.37
N ALA A 169 -8.97 -24.67 1.65
CA ALA A 169 -10.30 -24.73 2.27
C ALA A 169 -11.22 -23.56 1.84
N ALA A 170 -10.63 -22.45 1.40
CA ALA A 170 -11.37 -21.29 0.88
C ALA A 170 -11.50 -21.30 -0.66
N ASP A 171 -10.71 -22.11 -1.38
CA ASP A 171 -10.78 -22.22 -2.83
C ASP A 171 -12.05 -22.93 -3.30
N ARG A 172 -12.85 -22.21 -4.09
CA ARG A 172 -14.14 -22.64 -4.66
C ARG A 172 -14.08 -22.79 -6.19
N GLY A 173 -12.88 -22.79 -6.78
CA GLY A 173 -12.69 -22.72 -8.23
C GLY A 173 -13.14 -21.37 -8.78
N ARG A 174 -13.90 -21.36 -9.88
CA ARG A 174 -14.41 -20.10 -10.43
C ARG A 174 -15.51 -19.51 -9.54
N SER A 175 -15.15 -18.50 -8.76
CA SER A 175 -16.03 -17.86 -7.77
C SER A 175 -15.68 -16.40 -7.55
N TRP A 176 -16.60 -15.67 -6.94
CA TRP A 176 -16.31 -14.40 -6.29
C TRP A 176 -15.55 -14.67 -4.97
N TYR A 177 -14.41 -14.02 -4.81
CA TYR A 177 -13.56 -14.07 -3.62
C TYR A 177 -13.47 -12.69 -2.99
N ARG A 178 -13.50 -12.64 -1.65
CA ARG A 178 -13.42 -11.40 -0.87
C ARG A 178 -11.99 -11.17 -0.41
N GLY A 179 -11.48 -9.96 -0.54
CA GLY A 179 -10.17 -9.66 0.03
C GLY A 179 -9.82 -8.20 0.08
N ASP A 180 -8.92 -7.90 0.98
CA ASP A 180 -8.45 -6.57 1.31
C ASP A 180 -6.98 -6.47 0.93
N GLY A 181 -6.65 -5.48 0.12
CA GLY A 181 -5.35 -5.36 -0.52
C GLY A 181 -4.46 -4.24 0.03
N HIS A 182 -4.86 -3.59 1.12
CA HIS A 182 -4.09 -2.48 1.69
C HIS A 182 -4.22 -2.53 3.21
N MET A 183 -3.14 -2.89 3.90
CA MET A 183 -3.11 -2.99 5.36
C MET A 183 -1.68 -3.09 5.90
N HIS A 184 -1.53 -2.68 7.16
CA HIS A 184 -0.25 -2.57 7.84
C HIS A 184 -0.22 -3.36 9.15
N THR A 185 0.94 -3.90 9.47
CA THR A 185 1.21 -4.56 10.75
C THR A 185 2.31 -3.83 11.50
N ILE A 186 2.77 -4.40 12.61
CA ILE A 186 3.98 -3.96 13.29
C ILE A 186 5.24 -3.95 12.40
N TYR A 187 5.21 -4.51 11.19
CA TYR A 187 6.36 -4.46 10.27
C TYR A 187 6.54 -3.11 9.57
N SER A 188 5.56 -2.22 9.60
CA SER A 188 5.70 -0.79 9.31
C SER A 188 5.26 0.05 10.52
N ASP A 189 4.12 0.74 10.39
CA ASP A 189 3.53 1.67 11.33
C ASP A 189 2.16 1.20 11.85
N GLY A 190 1.75 -0.01 11.48
CA GLY A 190 0.59 -0.69 12.03
C GLY A 190 0.80 -1.12 13.49
N ALA A 191 -0.31 -1.30 14.21
CA ALA A 191 -0.35 -1.71 15.61
C ALA A 191 -0.58 -3.22 15.77
N ARG A 192 -1.21 -3.87 14.79
CA ARG A 192 -1.52 -5.30 14.85
C ARG A 192 -0.30 -6.16 14.57
N THR A 193 -0.17 -7.23 15.34
CA THR A 193 0.69 -8.35 14.95
C THR A 193 0.11 -9.08 13.73
N PRO A 194 0.94 -9.82 12.96
CA PRO A 194 0.44 -10.69 11.89
C PRO A 194 -0.66 -11.68 12.35
N GLU A 195 -0.54 -12.22 13.57
CA GLU A 195 -1.52 -13.12 14.18
C GLU A 195 -2.89 -12.45 14.36
N GLU A 196 -2.90 -11.25 14.94
CA GLU A 196 -4.12 -10.47 15.17
C GLU A 196 -4.76 -10.04 13.84
N LEU A 197 -3.95 -9.63 12.86
CA LEU A 197 -4.44 -9.24 11.55
C LEU A 197 -5.10 -10.41 10.82
N VAL A 198 -4.49 -11.61 10.85
CA VAL A 198 -5.09 -12.82 10.26
C VAL A 198 -6.40 -13.19 10.97
N ALA A 199 -6.47 -13.06 12.29
CA ALA A 199 -7.70 -13.31 13.05
C ALA A 199 -8.82 -12.34 12.63
N ASP A 200 -8.52 -11.03 12.58
CA ASP A 200 -9.47 -9.99 12.18
C ASP A 200 -9.93 -10.15 10.72
N ALA A 201 -9.03 -10.53 9.80
CA ALA A 201 -9.37 -10.79 8.39
C ALA A 201 -10.33 -11.97 8.23
N ARG A 202 -10.11 -13.05 9.00
CA ARG A 202 -11.00 -14.21 9.02
C ARG A 202 -12.36 -13.87 9.65
N GLU A 203 -12.39 -13.08 10.72
CA GLU A 203 -13.62 -12.58 11.32
C GLU A 203 -14.42 -11.68 10.37
N ALA A 204 -13.74 -10.85 9.57
CA ALA A 204 -14.35 -10.03 8.53
C ALA A 204 -14.94 -10.87 7.36
N GLY A 205 -14.61 -12.16 7.27
CA GLY A 205 -15.07 -13.06 6.22
C GLY A 205 -14.34 -12.87 4.89
N LEU A 206 -13.05 -12.53 4.96
CA LEU A 206 -12.17 -12.43 3.79
C LEU A 206 -11.63 -13.81 3.38
N ASP A 207 -11.50 -14.03 2.08
CA ASP A 207 -10.85 -15.20 1.49
C ASP A 207 -9.34 -14.95 1.26
N PHE A 208 -8.94 -13.69 1.10
CA PHE A 208 -7.53 -13.31 0.95
C PHE A 208 -7.21 -11.93 1.53
N ILE A 209 -5.92 -11.70 1.79
CA ILE A 209 -5.34 -10.41 2.13
C ILE A 209 -4.05 -10.17 1.32
N VAL A 210 -3.69 -8.91 1.13
CA VAL A 210 -2.34 -8.50 0.68
C VAL A 210 -1.69 -7.69 1.80
N SER A 211 -0.57 -8.16 2.33
CA SER A 211 0.23 -7.40 3.31
C SER A 211 1.07 -6.37 2.57
N THR A 212 0.92 -5.09 2.91
CA THR A 212 1.49 -3.97 2.14
C THR A 212 2.26 -3.01 3.03
N GLU A 213 3.16 -3.54 3.87
CA GLU A 213 3.97 -2.72 4.77
C GLU A 213 4.72 -1.62 3.99
N HIS A 214 4.85 -0.44 4.60
CA HIS A 214 5.55 0.70 3.99
C HIS A 214 7.03 0.41 3.70
N ASN A 215 7.39 0.43 2.42
CA ASN A 215 8.77 0.44 1.93
C ASN A 215 9.67 -0.69 2.47
N THR A 216 9.09 -1.84 2.84
CA THR A 216 9.84 -2.98 3.39
C THR A 216 9.23 -4.32 3.01
N SER A 217 10.09 -5.27 2.66
CA SER A 217 9.70 -6.65 2.35
C SER A 217 9.79 -7.58 3.57
N SER A 218 10.04 -7.05 4.76
CA SER A 218 10.43 -7.86 5.94
C SER A 218 9.31 -8.81 6.41
N ALA A 219 8.04 -8.39 6.34
CA ALA A 219 6.90 -9.23 6.68
C ALA A 219 6.73 -10.44 5.74
N HIS A 220 7.16 -10.32 4.47
CA HIS A 220 7.00 -11.37 3.46
C HIS A 220 7.63 -12.70 3.86
N LEU A 221 8.67 -12.61 4.70
CA LEU A 221 9.49 -13.74 5.14
C LEU A 221 8.88 -14.48 6.34
N GLN A 222 7.73 -14.05 6.85
CA GLN A 222 7.18 -14.50 8.14
C GLN A 222 5.74 -15.02 8.03
N TRP A 223 4.99 -14.63 6.99
CA TRP A 223 3.56 -14.94 6.86
C TRP A 223 3.23 -16.44 6.86
N GLY A 224 4.16 -17.32 6.51
CA GLY A 224 3.99 -18.77 6.58
C GLY A 224 3.77 -19.30 8.01
N HIS A 225 4.21 -18.56 9.04
CA HIS A 225 3.92 -18.88 10.44
C HIS A 225 2.46 -18.61 10.83
N HIS A 226 1.76 -17.77 10.07
CA HIS A 226 0.39 -17.34 10.34
C HIS A 226 -0.59 -17.80 9.25
N ALA A 227 -0.09 -18.56 8.26
CA ALA A 227 -0.91 -19.07 7.18
C ALA A 227 -1.97 -20.05 7.70
N THR A 228 -3.16 -19.96 7.11
CA THR A 228 -4.30 -20.84 7.43
C THR A 228 -4.82 -21.47 6.15
N GLU A 229 -5.56 -22.56 6.26
CA GLU A 229 -6.13 -23.26 5.10
C GLU A 229 -7.29 -22.46 4.46
N ASP A 230 -7.87 -21.49 5.18
CA ASP A 230 -9.07 -20.73 4.82
C ASP A 230 -8.83 -19.23 4.57
N LEU A 231 -7.58 -18.76 4.58
CA LEU A 231 -7.20 -17.39 4.19
C LEU A 231 -5.92 -17.41 3.35
N LEU A 232 -6.00 -16.91 2.12
CA LEU A 232 -4.82 -16.70 1.27
C LEU A 232 -4.10 -15.41 1.66
N ILE A 233 -2.81 -15.50 1.95
CA ILE A 233 -1.98 -14.34 2.27
C ILE A 233 -1.03 -14.08 1.09
N LEU A 234 -1.19 -12.92 0.46
CA LEU A 234 -0.30 -12.45 -0.60
C LEU A 234 0.67 -11.41 -0.03
N ASN A 235 1.90 -11.41 -0.56
CA ASN A 235 2.85 -10.34 -0.25
C ASN A 235 2.59 -9.14 -1.15
N GLY A 236 2.80 -7.97 -0.60
CA GLY A 236 2.84 -6.70 -1.30
C GLY A 236 3.72 -5.70 -0.56
N GLU A 237 3.82 -4.51 -1.09
CA GLU A 237 4.55 -3.41 -0.46
C GLU A 237 3.81 -2.12 -0.80
N GLU A 238 3.45 -1.31 0.19
CA GLU A 238 3.03 0.05 -0.09
C GLU A 238 4.28 0.89 -0.29
N VAL A 239 4.52 1.25 -1.55
CA VAL A 239 5.64 2.09 -1.92
C VAL A 239 5.23 3.53 -1.65
N THR A 240 5.74 4.04 -0.54
CA THR A 240 5.43 5.36 -0.01
C THR A 240 6.47 6.35 -0.49
N THR A 241 6.09 7.11 -1.51
CA THR A 241 6.89 8.20 -2.07
C THR A 241 6.38 9.55 -1.58
N ARG A 242 7.08 10.63 -1.96
CA ARG A 242 6.60 12.01 -1.70
C ARG A 242 5.61 12.53 -2.75
N ALA A 243 5.30 11.76 -3.77
CA ALA A 243 4.48 12.14 -4.94
C ALA A 243 3.28 11.19 -5.16
N GLY A 244 2.93 10.43 -4.12
CA GLY A 244 1.87 9.43 -4.15
C GLY A 244 2.32 8.13 -3.47
N HIS A 245 1.40 7.48 -2.80
CA HIS A 245 1.59 6.13 -2.31
C HIS A 245 0.94 5.13 -3.26
N TRP A 246 1.50 3.92 -3.31
CA TRP A 246 0.93 2.87 -4.13
C TRP A 246 1.30 1.47 -3.64
N PRO A 247 0.32 0.62 -3.33
CA PRO A 247 0.51 -0.80 -3.13
C PRO A 247 0.95 -1.51 -4.42
N ALA A 248 2.04 -2.23 -4.32
CA ALA A 248 2.43 -3.30 -5.23
C ALA A 248 1.84 -4.62 -4.71
N TRP A 249 0.95 -5.26 -5.47
CA TRP A 249 0.32 -6.52 -5.06
C TRP A 249 1.01 -7.74 -5.64
N ASN A 250 0.90 -8.88 -4.94
CA ASN A 250 1.36 -10.20 -5.39
C ASN A 250 2.88 -10.27 -5.69
N LEU A 251 3.69 -9.70 -4.79
CA LEU A 251 5.14 -9.76 -4.87
C LEU A 251 5.70 -11.13 -4.44
N PRO A 252 6.84 -11.59 -5.00
CA PRO A 252 7.58 -12.72 -4.47
C PRO A 252 8.10 -12.41 -3.07
N ALA A 253 8.20 -13.43 -2.22
CA ALA A 253 8.69 -13.23 -0.86
C ALA A 253 10.11 -12.64 -0.84
N GLY A 254 10.28 -11.50 -0.17
CA GLY A 254 11.55 -10.80 -0.07
C GLY A 254 11.90 -9.93 -1.28
N LYS A 255 11.00 -9.80 -2.28
CA LYS A 255 11.11 -8.74 -3.30
C LYS A 255 10.80 -7.42 -2.60
N TRP A 256 11.78 -6.54 -2.60
CA TRP A 256 11.68 -5.17 -2.13
C TRP A 256 11.62 -4.22 -3.32
N ILE A 257 10.81 -3.17 -3.22
CA ILE A 257 10.67 -2.14 -4.23
C ILE A 257 11.30 -0.84 -3.73
N ASP A 258 12.20 -0.27 -4.53
CA ASP A 258 12.89 0.96 -4.12
C ASP A 258 12.00 2.19 -4.31
N TRP A 259 11.57 2.81 -3.22
CA TRP A 259 10.68 3.98 -3.20
C TRP A 259 11.39 5.32 -3.47
N ARG A 260 12.73 5.31 -3.63
CA ARG A 260 13.55 6.52 -3.59
C ARG A 260 13.55 7.32 -4.89
N TYR A 261 12.38 7.81 -5.29
CA TYR A 261 12.19 8.62 -6.49
C TYR A 261 11.01 9.59 -6.37
N ARG A 262 10.90 10.52 -7.32
CA ARG A 262 9.77 11.46 -7.48
C ARG A 262 9.27 11.59 -8.93
N ASP A 263 10.05 11.11 -9.89
CA ASP A 263 9.78 11.30 -11.32
C ASP A 263 8.84 10.18 -11.82
N PRO A 264 7.73 10.49 -12.51
CA PRO A 264 6.86 9.49 -13.13
C PRO A 264 7.59 8.52 -14.07
N ARG A 265 8.70 8.94 -14.68
CA ARG A 265 9.52 8.07 -15.54
C ARG A 265 10.28 7.00 -14.76
N GLU A 266 10.61 7.26 -13.51
CA GLU A 266 11.21 6.26 -12.62
C GLU A 266 10.11 5.31 -12.11
N LEU A 267 8.91 5.83 -11.79
CA LEU A 267 7.75 4.98 -11.48
C LEU A 267 7.51 3.94 -12.60
N ALA A 268 7.53 4.35 -13.87
CA ALA A 268 7.31 3.42 -14.98
C ALA A 268 8.29 2.23 -14.99
N LYS A 269 9.56 2.43 -14.64
CA LYS A 269 10.54 1.33 -14.53
C LYS A 269 10.20 0.41 -13.37
N VAL A 270 9.79 0.99 -12.25
CA VAL A 270 9.42 0.24 -11.05
C VAL A 270 8.13 -0.56 -11.28
N VAL A 271 7.17 0.00 -12.02
CA VAL A 271 5.96 -0.70 -12.48
C VAL A 271 6.33 -1.92 -13.33
N ASP A 272 7.28 -1.78 -14.27
CA ASP A 272 7.77 -2.91 -15.06
C ASP A 272 8.33 -4.03 -14.15
N GLU A 273 9.09 -3.70 -13.09
CA GLU A 273 9.60 -4.69 -12.13
C GLU A 273 8.48 -5.43 -11.38
N VAL A 274 7.39 -4.74 -11.04
CA VAL A 274 6.21 -5.34 -10.40
C VAL A 274 5.52 -6.29 -11.38
N HIS A 275 5.34 -5.87 -12.64
CA HIS A 275 4.73 -6.68 -13.69
C HIS A 275 5.55 -7.93 -14.05
N GLU A 276 6.88 -7.83 -14.06
CA GLU A 276 7.78 -8.98 -14.29
C GLU A 276 7.57 -10.10 -13.27
N CYS A 277 7.13 -9.76 -12.05
CA CYS A 277 6.82 -10.72 -11.01
C CYS A 277 5.36 -11.18 -11.00
N GLY A 278 4.52 -10.69 -11.93
CA GLY A 278 3.09 -10.96 -11.99
C GLY A 278 2.26 -10.17 -10.98
N GLY A 279 2.78 -9.04 -10.49
CA GLY A 279 2.08 -8.13 -9.60
C GLY A 279 1.26 -7.07 -10.33
N LEU A 280 0.51 -6.28 -9.55
CA LEU A 280 -0.24 -5.10 -10.02
C LEU A 280 0.09 -3.88 -9.17
N VAL A 281 -0.03 -2.70 -9.77
CA VAL A 281 0.19 -1.40 -9.13
C VAL A 281 -1.14 -0.69 -8.88
N VAL A 282 -1.38 -0.29 -7.62
CA VAL A 282 -2.59 0.41 -7.20
C VAL A 282 -2.28 1.86 -6.88
N ALA A 283 -2.92 2.82 -7.57
CA ALA A 283 -2.91 4.22 -7.11
C ALA A 283 -3.75 4.33 -5.84
N ALA A 284 -3.10 4.34 -4.68
CA ALA A 284 -3.76 4.37 -3.37
C ALA A 284 -4.30 5.74 -3.04
N HIS A 285 -5.46 5.76 -2.37
CA HIS A 285 -6.16 6.93 -1.81
C HIS A 285 -5.72 8.27 -2.45
N PRO A 286 -5.99 8.52 -3.76
CA PRO A 286 -5.35 9.59 -4.53
C PRO A 286 -5.51 11.00 -3.98
N PHE A 287 -6.55 11.23 -3.17
CA PHE A 287 -6.85 12.49 -2.49
C PHE A 287 -6.74 12.39 -0.96
N GLY A 288 -6.16 11.31 -0.43
CA GLY A 288 -6.03 11.04 0.99
C GLY A 288 -5.34 12.20 1.75
N PRO A 289 -5.84 12.60 2.92
CA PRO A 289 -5.40 13.82 3.61
C PRO A 289 -4.10 13.64 4.41
N CYS A 290 -3.11 12.95 3.84
CA CYS A 290 -1.78 12.76 4.41
C CYS A 290 -0.69 13.38 3.54
N ILE A 291 0.44 13.73 4.18
CA ILE A 291 1.60 14.27 3.47
C ILE A 291 2.13 13.16 2.56
N GLY A 292 2.43 13.47 1.31
CA GLY A 292 2.97 12.50 0.33
C GLY A 292 1.93 11.62 -0.36
N CYS A 293 0.69 11.59 0.14
CA CYS A 293 -0.36 10.69 -0.36
C CYS A 293 -1.01 11.16 -1.66
N THR A 294 -1.04 12.48 -1.92
CA THR A 294 -1.59 13.02 -3.17
C THR A 294 -0.95 12.34 -4.37
N TRP A 295 -1.78 11.75 -5.24
CA TRP A 295 -1.28 11.07 -6.44
C TRP A 295 -0.83 12.08 -7.50
N GLU A 296 0.48 12.18 -7.73
CA GLU A 296 1.08 13.13 -8.69
C GLU A 296 1.62 12.46 -9.97
N PHE A 297 1.66 11.12 -10.03
CA PHE A 297 2.32 10.38 -11.11
C PHE A 297 1.54 10.24 -12.42
N GLY A 298 0.29 10.70 -12.46
CA GLY A 298 -0.63 10.37 -13.56
C GLY A 298 -1.15 8.93 -13.45
N TYR A 299 -2.34 8.67 -13.97
CA TYR A 299 -3.01 7.37 -13.80
C TYR A 299 -2.56 6.30 -14.81
N GLU A 300 -1.80 6.68 -15.84
CA GLU A 300 -1.34 5.78 -16.90
C GLU A 300 -0.38 4.67 -16.42
N SER A 301 0.27 4.87 -15.29
CA SER A 301 1.21 3.92 -14.69
C SER A 301 0.55 2.98 -13.68
N ALA A 302 -0.74 3.18 -13.37
CA ALA A 302 -1.48 2.38 -12.41
C ALA A 302 -2.35 1.33 -13.13
N ASP A 303 -2.35 0.10 -12.60
CA ASP A 303 -3.24 -0.97 -13.07
C ASP A 303 -4.63 -0.85 -12.44
N LEU A 304 -4.69 -0.31 -11.22
CA LEU A 304 -5.88 -0.20 -10.39
C LEU A 304 -5.92 1.18 -9.71
N VAL A 305 -7.11 1.67 -9.39
CA VAL A 305 -7.30 2.89 -8.58
C VAL A 305 -8.07 2.55 -7.32
N GLU A 306 -7.50 2.85 -6.16
CA GLU A 306 -8.21 2.75 -4.89
C GLU A 306 -9.16 3.93 -4.74
N VAL A 307 -10.45 3.70 -5.02
CA VAL A 307 -11.48 4.75 -4.98
C VAL A 307 -12.20 4.83 -3.63
N TRP A 308 -11.87 3.92 -2.73
CA TRP A 308 -12.41 3.86 -1.38
C TRP A 308 -11.34 3.30 -0.44
N ASN A 309 -10.88 4.14 0.48
CA ASN A 309 -9.91 3.79 1.50
C ASN A 309 -10.51 3.96 2.90
N GLY A 310 -10.59 2.87 3.67
CA GLY A 310 -11.08 2.93 5.04
C GLY A 310 -12.52 3.42 5.20
N THR A 311 -12.72 4.30 6.19
CA THR A 311 -14.03 4.92 6.44
C THR A 311 -14.36 5.95 5.36
N TRP A 312 -15.54 5.84 4.76
CA TRP A 312 -15.96 6.74 3.68
C TRP A 312 -15.95 8.22 4.08
N THR A 313 -15.14 9.01 3.39
CA THR A 313 -14.93 10.44 3.62
C THR A 313 -14.97 11.25 2.32
N LEU A 314 -14.69 12.56 2.39
CA LEU A 314 -14.82 13.48 1.24
C LEU A 314 -13.76 13.21 0.16
N ASP A 315 -12.58 12.74 0.54
CA ASP A 315 -11.51 12.35 -0.37
C ASP A 315 -11.85 11.09 -1.16
N ASP A 316 -12.56 10.12 -0.58
CA ASP A 316 -13.11 8.98 -1.34
C ASP A 316 -14.14 9.47 -2.39
N GLU A 317 -15.04 10.37 -1.99
CA GLU A 317 -16.02 10.97 -2.91
C GLU A 317 -15.33 11.72 -4.06
N ALA A 318 -14.28 12.50 -3.75
CA ALA A 318 -13.46 13.18 -4.74
C ALA A 318 -12.75 12.17 -5.66
N THR A 319 -12.27 11.05 -5.12
CA THR A 319 -11.62 9.99 -5.89
C THR A 319 -12.59 9.33 -6.86
N VAL A 320 -13.80 8.95 -6.43
CA VAL A 320 -14.82 8.40 -7.32
C VAL A 320 -15.19 9.39 -8.42
N ILE A 321 -15.32 10.68 -8.12
CA ILE A 321 -15.61 11.72 -9.14
C ILE A 321 -14.47 11.80 -10.18
N ALA A 322 -13.22 11.77 -9.74
CA ALA A 322 -12.05 11.79 -10.62
C ALA A 322 -11.98 10.53 -11.49
N TRP A 323 -12.17 9.35 -10.89
CA TRP A 323 -12.19 8.07 -11.59
C TRP A 323 -13.35 7.99 -12.60
N ASP A 324 -14.56 8.42 -12.24
CA ASP A 324 -15.72 8.47 -13.14
C ASP A 324 -15.46 9.43 -14.33
N SER A 325 -14.71 10.51 -14.11
CA SER A 325 -14.28 11.43 -15.17
C SER A 325 -13.30 10.78 -16.16
N LEU A 326 -12.38 9.92 -15.70
CA LEU A 326 -11.53 9.11 -16.58
C LEU A 326 -12.40 8.18 -17.44
N LEU A 327 -13.36 7.50 -16.80
CA LEU A 327 -14.27 6.58 -17.46
C LEU A 327 -15.12 7.28 -18.54
N ARG A 328 -15.62 8.50 -18.28
CA ARG A 328 -16.33 9.34 -19.27
C ARG A 328 -15.43 9.80 -20.41
N ALA A 329 -14.15 10.03 -20.13
CA ALA A 329 -13.15 10.36 -21.14
C ALA A 329 -12.67 9.15 -21.97
N GLY A 330 -13.24 7.96 -21.73
CA GLY A 330 -12.87 6.73 -22.44
C GLY A 330 -11.58 6.08 -21.94
N ARG A 331 -11.07 6.50 -20.77
CA ARG A 331 -9.93 5.88 -20.10
C ARG A 331 -10.45 5.09 -18.90
N TRP A 332 -10.37 3.78 -18.96
CA TRP A 332 -10.82 2.93 -17.87
C TRP A 332 -9.65 2.22 -17.21
N ILE A 333 -9.57 2.39 -15.91
CA ILE A 333 -8.70 1.67 -14.99
C ILE A 333 -9.63 1.06 -13.93
N PRO A 334 -9.55 -0.23 -13.62
CA PRO A 334 -10.42 -0.84 -12.62
C PRO A 334 -10.33 -0.16 -11.25
N ALA A 335 -11.49 0.05 -10.64
CA ALA A 335 -11.60 0.56 -9.27
C ALA A 335 -11.47 -0.57 -8.25
N VAL A 336 -10.76 -0.31 -7.15
CA VAL A 336 -10.65 -1.16 -5.96
C VAL A 336 -10.91 -0.35 -4.69
N GLY A 337 -11.10 -1.02 -3.56
CA GLY A 337 -11.17 -0.37 -2.26
C GLY A 337 -10.66 -1.28 -1.16
N ASN A 338 -9.94 -0.71 -0.20
CA ASN A 338 -9.22 -1.44 0.84
C ASN A 338 -9.25 -0.68 2.17
N SER A 339 -8.97 -1.37 3.28
CA SER A 339 -9.13 -0.77 4.61
C SER A 339 -8.03 0.19 5.02
N ASP A 340 -6.80 -0.05 4.52
CA ASP A 340 -5.59 0.67 4.93
C ASP A 340 -5.47 0.73 6.46
N SER A 341 -5.68 -0.43 7.08
CA SER A 341 -5.77 -0.51 8.52
C SER A 341 -4.40 -0.33 9.16
N HIS A 342 -4.32 0.60 10.13
CA HIS A 342 -3.11 0.83 10.90
C HIS A 342 -3.34 0.48 12.38
N GLY A 343 -4.46 0.87 12.97
CA GLY A 343 -4.79 0.67 14.38
C GLY A 343 -5.93 -0.31 14.61
N HIS A 344 -6.07 -0.81 15.85
CA HIS A 344 -7.19 -1.67 16.25
C HIS A 344 -8.59 -1.04 16.09
N HIS A 345 -8.65 0.28 15.91
CA HIS A 345 -9.89 1.01 15.63
C HIS A 345 -10.26 1.00 14.14
N ASP A 346 -9.29 0.74 13.26
CA ASP A 346 -9.51 0.55 11.83
C ASP A 346 -10.04 -0.87 11.61
N ARG A 347 -11.18 -0.97 10.93
CA ARG A 347 -11.82 -2.26 10.66
C ARG A 347 -11.20 -2.89 9.42
N ILE A 348 -10.57 -4.05 9.57
CA ILE A 348 -10.14 -4.89 8.45
C ILE A 348 -11.32 -5.19 7.53
N GLY A 349 -11.10 -5.04 6.22
CA GLY A 349 -12.13 -5.26 5.19
C GLY A 349 -13.23 -4.19 5.12
N LEU A 350 -13.01 -3.01 5.70
CA LEU A 350 -13.82 -1.81 5.45
C LEU A 350 -13.04 -0.79 4.61
N PRO A 351 -13.31 -0.70 3.30
CA PRO A 351 -13.99 -1.70 2.48
C PRO A 351 -13.08 -2.89 2.15
N HIS A 352 -13.61 -3.83 1.38
CA HIS A 352 -12.83 -4.87 0.70
C HIS A 352 -13.35 -5.08 -0.72
N ASN A 353 -12.56 -5.80 -1.51
CA ASN A 353 -12.88 -6.18 -2.87
C ASN A 353 -13.58 -7.53 -2.93
N VAL A 354 -14.46 -7.69 -3.92
CA VAL A 354 -15.12 -8.94 -4.30
C VAL A 354 -14.75 -9.20 -5.75
N VAL A 355 -13.77 -10.07 -5.98
CA VAL A 355 -13.17 -10.33 -7.30
C VAL A 355 -13.56 -11.71 -7.83
N LEU A 356 -13.96 -11.79 -9.10
CA LEU A 356 -14.20 -13.05 -9.78
C LEU A 356 -12.89 -13.60 -10.32
N ALA A 357 -12.50 -14.77 -9.82
CA ALA A 357 -11.30 -15.47 -10.25
C ALA A 357 -11.60 -16.95 -10.48
N ASP A 358 -10.78 -17.64 -11.29
CA ASP A 358 -10.92 -19.07 -11.60
C ASP A 358 -10.44 -20.00 -10.48
N GLY A 359 -9.86 -19.43 -9.41
CA GLY A 359 -9.40 -20.10 -8.21
C GLY A 359 -8.74 -19.10 -7.25
N LEU A 360 -8.50 -19.54 -6.01
CA LEU A 360 -7.94 -18.70 -4.95
C LEU A 360 -6.41 -18.75 -4.94
N THR A 361 -5.80 -18.10 -5.94
CA THR A 361 -4.33 -17.93 -6.04
C THR A 361 -3.98 -16.52 -6.49
N GLY A 362 -2.79 -16.03 -6.11
CA GLY A 362 -2.30 -14.69 -6.50
C GLY A 362 -2.46 -14.39 -7.98
N PRO A 363 -1.93 -15.22 -8.91
CA PRO A 363 -2.07 -14.98 -10.35
C PRO A 363 -3.52 -14.92 -10.85
N GLN A 364 -4.42 -15.76 -10.31
CA GLN A 364 -5.83 -15.77 -10.73
C GLN A 364 -6.58 -14.54 -10.21
N LEU A 365 -6.30 -14.10 -8.98
CA LEU A 365 -6.84 -12.87 -8.42
C LEU A 365 -6.38 -11.65 -9.21
N MET A 366 -5.08 -11.53 -9.50
CA MET A 366 -4.52 -10.43 -10.29
C MET A 366 -5.14 -10.37 -11.70
N GLN A 367 -5.37 -11.52 -12.35
CA GLN A 367 -6.09 -11.55 -13.64
C GLN A 367 -7.54 -11.04 -13.53
N GLY A 368 -8.24 -11.37 -12.44
CA GLY A 368 -9.58 -10.85 -12.18
C GLY A 368 -9.59 -9.33 -12.01
N PHE A 369 -8.68 -8.81 -11.20
CA PHE A 369 -8.51 -7.37 -10.97
C PHE A 369 -8.12 -6.61 -12.24
N ALA A 370 -7.13 -7.08 -13.00
CA ALA A 370 -6.68 -6.44 -14.24
C ALA A 370 -7.79 -6.37 -15.31
N LYS A 371 -8.75 -7.31 -15.28
CA LYS A 371 -9.94 -7.31 -16.14
C LYS A 371 -11.11 -6.52 -15.55
N GLY A 372 -10.96 -5.95 -14.36
CA GLY A 372 -12.01 -5.26 -13.62
C GLY A 372 -13.20 -6.14 -13.26
N TYR A 373 -12.99 -7.45 -13.13
CA TYR A 373 -14.01 -8.40 -12.65
C TYR A 373 -14.13 -8.31 -11.14
N ASN A 374 -14.31 -7.10 -10.61
CA ASN A 374 -14.39 -6.85 -9.18
C ASN A 374 -15.36 -5.72 -8.85
N TRP A 375 -15.89 -5.77 -7.64
CA TRP A 375 -16.65 -4.70 -7.01
C TRP A 375 -16.21 -4.55 -5.55
N ILE A 376 -16.63 -3.47 -4.90
CA ILE A 376 -16.19 -3.06 -3.57
C ILE A 376 -17.38 -3.12 -2.63
N ALA A 377 -17.18 -3.58 -1.40
CA ALA A 377 -18.22 -3.70 -0.38
C ALA A 377 -17.73 -3.22 1.00
N GLU A 378 -18.61 -2.60 1.78
CA GLU A 378 -18.28 -2.22 3.18
C GLU A 378 -18.14 -3.43 4.11
N SER A 379 -18.78 -4.56 3.80
CA SER A 379 -18.78 -5.77 4.65
C SER A 379 -19.16 -7.04 3.89
N SER A 380 -18.78 -8.20 4.44
CA SER A 380 -19.06 -9.52 3.84
C SER A 380 -20.54 -9.89 3.82
N ALA A 381 -21.37 -9.17 4.59
CA ALA A 381 -22.82 -9.29 4.59
C ALA A 381 -23.46 -8.78 3.28
N VAL A 382 -22.86 -7.76 2.64
CA VAL A 382 -23.39 -7.19 1.40
C VAL A 382 -23.23 -8.18 0.25
N ARG A 383 -24.32 -8.50 -0.44
CA ARG A 383 -24.34 -9.32 -1.66
C ARG A 383 -24.88 -8.48 -2.80
N LEU A 384 -24.25 -8.59 -3.96
CA LEU A 384 -24.61 -7.86 -5.16
C LEU A 384 -24.49 -8.79 -6.38
N GLU A 385 -25.57 -8.89 -7.16
CA GLU A 385 -25.55 -9.43 -8.52
C GLU A 385 -25.86 -8.28 -9.49
N PHE A 386 -25.05 -8.12 -10.52
CA PHE A 386 -25.25 -7.09 -11.55
C PHE A 386 -24.99 -7.70 -12.92
N THR A 387 -26.02 -7.67 -13.76
CA THR A 387 -25.97 -8.22 -15.12
C THR A 387 -26.57 -7.27 -16.15
N ALA A 388 -26.11 -7.38 -17.38
CA ALA A 388 -26.70 -6.76 -18.55
C ALA A 388 -26.99 -7.83 -19.60
N THR A 389 -28.21 -7.86 -20.13
CA THR A 389 -28.65 -8.86 -21.11
C THR A 389 -29.19 -8.20 -22.38
N ALA A 390 -28.73 -8.66 -23.54
CA ALA A 390 -29.24 -8.25 -24.85
C ALA A 390 -29.13 -9.42 -25.84
N GLY A 391 -30.17 -9.64 -26.65
CA GLY A 391 -30.14 -10.66 -27.71
C GLY A 391 -29.83 -12.09 -27.22
N GLY A 392 -30.19 -12.43 -25.98
CA GLY A 392 -29.89 -13.73 -25.37
C GLY A 392 -28.46 -13.91 -24.85
N THR A 393 -27.63 -12.87 -24.93
CA THR A 393 -26.29 -12.83 -24.32
C THR A 393 -26.34 -12.02 -23.03
N THR A 394 -25.62 -12.47 -22.01
CA THR A 394 -25.51 -11.81 -20.70
C THR A 394 -24.05 -11.50 -20.40
N ALA A 395 -23.80 -10.31 -19.85
CA ALA A 395 -22.51 -9.88 -19.32
C ALA A 395 -22.66 -9.47 -17.85
N THR A 396 -21.58 -9.57 -17.08
CA THR A 396 -21.49 -9.10 -15.69
C THR A 396 -20.34 -8.10 -15.49
N ILE A 397 -20.08 -7.71 -14.24
CA ILE A 397 -19.12 -6.68 -13.82
C ILE A 397 -17.77 -6.86 -14.54
N GLY A 398 -17.29 -5.78 -15.16
CA GLY A 398 -16.03 -5.73 -15.93
C GLY A 398 -16.10 -6.33 -17.34
N GLU A 399 -17.17 -7.06 -17.68
CA GLU A 399 -17.35 -7.64 -19.01
C GLU A 399 -17.89 -6.62 -20.04
N ARG A 400 -17.86 -7.04 -21.31
CA ARG A 400 -18.35 -6.28 -22.44
C ARG A 400 -19.50 -7.04 -23.09
N LEU A 401 -20.66 -6.41 -23.17
CA LEU A 401 -21.83 -6.92 -23.88
C LEU A 401 -21.85 -6.34 -25.30
N LEU A 402 -21.89 -7.21 -26.30
CA LEU A 402 -22.16 -6.82 -27.69
C LEU A 402 -23.67 -6.71 -27.86
N ALA A 403 -24.17 -5.52 -28.23
CA ALA A 403 -25.59 -5.29 -28.42
C ALA A 403 -25.85 -4.64 -29.79
N GLU A 404 -26.70 -5.29 -30.60
CA GLU A 404 -27.09 -4.75 -31.90
C GLU A 404 -27.63 -3.30 -31.76
N PRO A 405 -27.31 -2.39 -32.71
CA PRO A 405 -27.77 -1.02 -32.65
C PRO A 405 -29.30 -0.92 -32.48
N GLY A 406 -29.74 -0.31 -31.38
CA GLY A 406 -31.15 -0.13 -31.05
C GLY A 406 -31.82 -1.31 -30.34
N ALA A 407 -31.12 -2.44 -30.15
CA ALA A 407 -31.61 -3.53 -29.32
C ALA A 407 -31.73 -3.09 -27.84
N PRO A 408 -32.81 -3.47 -27.15
CA PRO A 408 -32.92 -3.21 -25.72
C PRO A 408 -31.87 -4.01 -24.94
N ILE A 409 -31.21 -3.32 -24.01
CA ILE A 409 -30.30 -3.90 -23.03
C ILE A 409 -31.00 -3.85 -21.68
N THR A 410 -31.30 -5.00 -21.11
CA THR A 410 -31.91 -5.11 -19.77
C THR A 410 -30.81 -5.20 -18.72
N ILE A 411 -30.82 -4.24 -17.80
CA ILE A 411 -29.96 -4.17 -16.63
C ILE A 411 -30.71 -4.74 -15.45
N GLU A 412 -30.13 -5.75 -14.80
CA GLU A 412 -30.66 -6.34 -13.57
C GLU A 412 -29.66 -6.19 -12.44
N VAL A 413 -30.13 -5.66 -11.31
CA VAL A 413 -29.34 -5.51 -10.08
C VAL A 413 -30.11 -6.18 -8.95
N LYS A 414 -29.46 -7.08 -8.23
CA LYS A 414 -29.97 -7.64 -6.97
C LYS A 414 -29.01 -7.29 -5.85
N ALA A 415 -29.54 -6.76 -4.75
CA ALA A 415 -28.76 -6.41 -3.59
C ALA A 415 -29.42 -6.91 -2.31
N SER A 416 -28.62 -7.45 -1.39
CA SER A 416 -29.08 -7.86 -0.05
C SER A 416 -27.98 -7.64 0.99
N GLY A 417 -28.33 -7.64 2.27
CA GLY A 417 -27.38 -7.39 3.36
C GLY A 417 -26.94 -5.92 3.48
N ALA A 418 -27.66 -5.02 2.81
CA ALA A 418 -27.47 -3.56 2.83
C ALA A 418 -28.83 -2.85 3.10
N PRO A 419 -29.50 -3.13 4.23
CA PRO A 419 -30.79 -2.53 4.54
C PRO A 419 -30.68 -1.01 4.67
N ASP A 420 -31.76 -0.30 4.40
CA ASP A 420 -31.85 1.16 4.57
C ASP A 420 -30.87 1.95 3.68
N THR A 421 -30.63 1.41 2.48
CA THR A 421 -29.75 2.01 1.47
C THR A 421 -30.51 2.27 0.17
N HIS A 422 -29.85 2.90 -0.80
CA HIS A 422 -30.37 3.14 -2.14
C HIS A 422 -29.40 2.60 -3.20
N ILE A 423 -29.93 1.80 -4.13
CA ILE A 423 -29.25 1.46 -5.37
C ILE A 423 -29.31 2.69 -6.29
N ARG A 424 -28.18 3.03 -6.91
CA ARG A 424 -28.06 3.99 -8.01
C ARG A 424 -27.44 3.27 -9.21
N ILE A 425 -28.11 3.31 -10.35
CA ILE A 425 -27.58 2.82 -11.62
C ILE A 425 -27.10 4.03 -12.41
N LEU A 426 -25.81 4.06 -12.77
CA LEU A 426 -25.16 5.19 -13.42
C LEU A 426 -24.63 4.79 -14.79
N ASP A 427 -24.70 5.73 -15.73
CA ASP A 427 -23.97 5.66 -16.99
C ASP A 427 -23.15 6.94 -17.21
N HIS A 428 -22.60 7.10 -18.42
CA HIS A 428 -21.80 8.26 -18.81
C HIS A 428 -22.53 9.61 -18.82
N HIS A 429 -23.83 9.67 -18.52
CA HIS A 429 -24.59 10.89 -18.26
C HIS A 429 -24.87 11.13 -16.76
N GLY A 430 -24.53 10.17 -15.89
CA GLY A 430 -24.81 10.24 -14.44
C GLY A 430 -25.84 9.20 -14.00
N PRO A 431 -26.47 9.38 -12.82
CA PRO A 431 -27.52 8.49 -12.33
C PRO A 431 -28.71 8.46 -13.28
N GLN A 432 -29.07 7.26 -13.76
CA GLN A 432 -30.21 7.03 -14.65
C GLN A 432 -31.40 6.42 -13.92
N TRP A 433 -31.15 5.71 -12.82
CA TRP A 433 -32.18 5.06 -12.03
C TRP A 433 -31.75 4.98 -10.57
N GLY A 434 -32.72 5.05 -9.64
CA GLY A 434 -32.47 4.79 -8.23
C GLY A 434 -33.67 4.15 -7.52
N GLY A 435 -33.41 3.44 -6.43
CA GLY A 435 -34.45 2.80 -5.62
C GLY A 435 -33.95 2.26 -4.29
N TYR A 436 -34.87 2.15 -3.33
CA TYR A 436 -34.60 1.77 -1.95
C TYR A 436 -34.35 0.27 -1.80
N VAL A 437 -33.45 -0.09 -0.89
CA VAL A 437 -33.14 -1.47 -0.49
C VAL A 437 -33.75 -1.74 0.90
N PRO A 438 -34.87 -2.48 0.98
CA PRO A 438 -35.45 -2.87 2.25
C PRO A 438 -34.65 -4.01 2.91
N ALA A 439 -35.06 -4.42 4.11
CA ALA A 439 -34.36 -5.44 4.90
C ALA A 439 -34.20 -6.79 4.19
N GLU A 440 -35.20 -7.19 3.40
CA GLU A 440 -35.21 -8.40 2.58
C GLU A 440 -34.34 -8.31 1.32
N GLY A 441 -33.80 -7.13 1.00
CA GLY A 441 -33.07 -6.85 -0.23
C GLY A 441 -33.96 -6.30 -1.34
N ALA A 442 -33.34 -5.92 -2.47
CA ALA A 442 -34.03 -5.36 -3.62
C ALA A 442 -33.58 -6.04 -4.92
N GLU A 443 -34.52 -6.19 -5.85
CA GLU A 443 -34.28 -6.53 -7.24
C GLU A 443 -34.78 -5.40 -8.13
N VAL A 444 -33.93 -4.93 -9.01
CA VAL A 444 -34.16 -3.78 -9.86
C VAL A 444 -33.96 -4.18 -11.31
N ARG A 445 -34.88 -3.71 -12.16
CA ARG A 445 -34.75 -3.80 -13.62
C ARG A 445 -34.81 -2.41 -14.24
N TRP A 446 -33.84 -2.11 -15.07
CA TRP A 446 -33.81 -0.92 -15.92
C TRP A 446 -33.45 -1.31 -17.35
N THR A 447 -33.94 -0.59 -18.36
CA THR A 447 -33.67 -0.91 -19.77
C THR A 447 -33.07 0.30 -20.46
N THR A 448 -31.98 0.08 -21.19
CA THR A 448 -31.27 1.08 -22.00
C THR A 448 -30.94 0.52 -23.39
N GLN A 449 -30.13 1.23 -24.17
CA GLN A 449 -29.62 0.82 -25.48
C GLN A 449 -28.17 1.32 -25.63
N SER A 450 -27.37 0.67 -26.48
CA SER A 450 -25.96 1.06 -26.75
C SER A 450 -25.78 2.47 -27.34
N ARG A 451 -26.86 3.07 -27.88
CA ARG A 451 -26.88 4.47 -28.30
C ARG A 451 -27.03 5.47 -27.15
N TYR A 452 -27.57 5.05 -26.01
CA TYR A 452 -27.84 5.91 -24.84
C TYR A 452 -26.88 5.67 -23.70
N SER A 453 -26.31 4.48 -23.57
CA SER A 453 -25.34 4.16 -22.54
C SER A 453 -24.16 3.44 -23.17
N LYS A 454 -22.93 3.85 -22.84
CA LYS A 454 -21.68 3.20 -23.28
C LYS A 454 -21.16 2.18 -22.27
N TRP A 455 -21.52 2.39 -21.02
CA TRP A 455 -21.25 1.53 -19.89
C TRP A 455 -22.29 1.83 -18.82
N VAL A 456 -22.47 0.88 -17.91
CA VAL A 456 -23.32 1.03 -16.73
C VAL A 456 -22.56 0.52 -15.52
N ARG A 457 -22.64 1.25 -14.40
CA ARG A 457 -22.12 0.83 -13.10
C ARG A 457 -23.15 1.05 -12.01
N VAL A 458 -22.95 0.42 -10.87
CA VAL A 458 -23.87 0.46 -9.74
C VAL A 458 -23.16 1.02 -8.52
N GLU A 459 -23.87 1.87 -7.78
CA GLU A 459 -23.53 2.24 -6.40
C GLU A 459 -24.68 1.83 -5.48
N ILE A 460 -24.34 1.40 -4.27
CA ILE A 460 -25.28 1.31 -3.15
C ILE A 460 -24.82 2.34 -2.13
N ARG A 461 -25.72 3.25 -1.76
CA ARG A 461 -25.42 4.39 -0.88
C ARG A 461 -26.32 4.39 0.33
N ARG A 462 -25.77 4.71 1.49
CA ARG A 462 -26.52 4.95 2.72
C ARG A 462 -26.73 6.44 2.90
N GLU A 463 -27.98 6.90 2.95
CA GLU A 463 -28.33 8.32 3.11
C GLU A 463 -28.19 8.79 4.56
N GLN A 464 -27.01 8.58 5.14
CA GLN A 464 -26.63 9.02 6.46
C GLN A 464 -25.47 10.01 6.34
N PRO A 465 -25.70 11.31 6.61
CA PRO A 465 -24.63 12.30 6.58
C PRO A 465 -23.53 12.00 7.60
N THR A 466 -22.29 12.23 7.19
CA THR A 466 -21.10 12.25 8.05
C THR A 466 -20.65 13.70 8.24
N PRO A 467 -19.61 13.98 9.06
CA PRO A 467 -19.02 15.32 9.13
C PRO A 467 -18.51 15.85 7.78
N THR A 468 -18.20 14.97 6.81
CA THR A 468 -17.54 15.33 5.55
C THR A 468 -18.37 15.01 4.30
N THR A 469 -19.38 14.14 4.38
CA THR A 469 -20.20 13.69 3.25
C THR A 469 -21.70 13.67 3.56
N ARG A 470 -22.56 13.70 2.53
CA ARG A 470 -24.03 13.65 2.68
C ARG A 470 -24.59 12.23 2.76
N ASP A 471 -23.90 11.30 2.12
CA ASP A 471 -24.17 9.87 2.14
C ASP A 471 -22.83 9.12 2.23
N THR A 472 -22.90 7.81 2.44
CA THR A 472 -21.71 6.94 2.45
C THR A 472 -21.86 5.80 1.47
N MET A 473 -20.73 5.35 0.91
CA MET A 473 -20.70 4.18 0.05
C MET A 473 -20.95 2.90 0.88
N VAL A 474 -21.69 1.98 0.29
CA VAL A 474 -21.94 0.62 0.81
C VAL A 474 -21.42 -0.43 -0.17
N ALA A 475 -21.61 -0.19 -1.47
CA ALA A 475 -20.99 -0.97 -2.52
C ALA A 475 -20.78 -0.16 -3.80
N LEU A 476 -19.72 -0.44 -4.55
CA LEU A 476 -19.42 0.17 -5.85
C LEU A 476 -18.96 -0.90 -6.82
N THR A 477 -19.51 -0.95 -8.03
CA THR A 477 -19.07 -1.89 -9.07
C THR A 477 -18.16 -1.25 -10.10
N ASN A 478 -17.22 -2.03 -10.64
CA ASN A 478 -16.70 -1.74 -11.97
C ASN A 478 -17.83 -1.80 -13.02
N PRO A 479 -17.69 -1.09 -14.15
CA PRO A 479 -18.73 -1.01 -15.17
C PRO A 479 -18.90 -2.30 -15.98
N ILE A 480 -20.11 -2.52 -16.49
CA ILE A 480 -20.36 -3.36 -17.67
C ILE A 480 -20.35 -2.45 -18.90
N PHE A 481 -19.60 -2.81 -19.94
CA PHE A 481 -19.49 -2.00 -21.15
C PHE A 481 -20.39 -2.50 -22.27
N PHE A 482 -20.91 -1.58 -23.09
CA PHE A 482 -21.72 -1.90 -24.26
C PHE A 482 -20.96 -1.54 -25.54
N ARG A 483 -20.90 -2.50 -26.47
CA ARG A 483 -20.32 -2.31 -27.80
C ARG A 483 -21.37 -2.38 -28.88
#